data_AF-A0A6J4U9I3-F1
#
_entry.id   AF-A0A6J4U9I3-F1
#
_cell.length_a   1.000
_cell.length_b   1.000
_cell.length_c   1.000
_cell.angle_alpha   90.00
_cell.angle_beta   90.00
_cell.angle_gamma   90.00
#
_symmetry.space_group_name_H-M   'P 1'
#
loop_
_entity.id
_entity.type
_entity.pdbx_description
1 polymer ?
#
loop_
_entity_poly.entity_id
_entity_poly.type
_entity_poly.pdbx_seq_one_letter_code
_entity_poly.pdbx_strand_id
1 'polypeptide(L)'
;MPYRRLTVTLTLAGLLTLGVGALGPQNGIGQTPSAATPAPGECSVAPLPAPVWDGVEIAEPTAPVSVEGPFTPPTGTAVDDDTLAGVTATITESIACQNAGDVARTLALFTPDAVRAFFSGPRGFDAASVDATVAAGAMPVAEGRVITLVSIGEVTRLADGRVGAVVTTTAGEVEYVDFLFLAQGEAPDGTGRWLIDASIAIDGQTQVSGEATTIP
;
A
#
# COMPACT_ATOMS: atom_id res chain seq x y z
N MET A 1 -38.28 1.58 -54.81
CA MET A 1 -37.62 2.69 -55.54
C MET A 1 -36.16 2.76 -55.08
N PRO A 2 -35.16 2.58 -55.97
CA PRO A 2 -33.75 2.52 -55.61
C PRO A 2 -33.03 3.85 -55.91
N TYR A 3 -32.40 4.48 -54.91
CA TYR A 3 -31.42 5.57 -55.12
C TYR A 3 -30.26 5.34 -54.15
N ARG A 4 -29.14 4.76 -54.60
CA ARG A 4 -28.00 5.33 -55.37
C ARG A 4 -26.94 5.89 -54.41
N ARG A 5 -25.87 5.09 -54.30
CA ARG A 5 -24.64 5.29 -53.54
C ARG A 5 -23.95 6.60 -53.93
N LEU A 6 -23.44 7.34 -52.94
CA LEU A 6 -22.38 8.33 -53.14
C LEU A 6 -21.22 8.02 -52.18
N THR A 7 -20.19 7.39 -52.72
CA THR A 7 -18.90 7.16 -52.09
C THR A 7 -18.06 8.42 -52.30
N VAL A 8 -17.70 9.13 -51.23
CA VAL A 8 -16.70 10.20 -51.28
C VAL A 8 -15.52 9.77 -50.43
N THR A 9 -14.54 9.19 -51.10
CA THR A 9 -13.22 8.86 -50.55
C THR A 9 -12.35 10.11 -50.65
N LEU A 10 -12.08 10.76 -49.51
CA LEU A 10 -11.10 11.85 -49.43
C LEU A 10 -9.82 11.29 -48.80
N THR A 11 -8.85 10.96 -49.64
CA THR A 11 -7.52 10.48 -49.27
C THR A 11 -6.66 11.69 -48.90
N LEU A 12 -6.35 11.86 -47.62
CA LEU A 12 -5.35 12.83 -47.16
C LEU A 12 -4.04 12.08 -46.84
N ALA A 13 -3.10 12.13 -47.77
CA ALA A 13 -1.74 11.63 -47.60
C ALA A 13 -0.95 12.61 -46.72
N GLY A 14 -0.93 12.36 -45.41
CA GLY A 14 -0.07 13.05 -44.45
C GLY A 14 1.28 12.34 -44.34
N LEU A 15 2.32 12.99 -44.85
CA LEU A 15 3.72 12.60 -44.76
C LEU A 15 4.14 12.56 -43.27
N LEU A 16 4.26 11.36 -42.68
CA LEU A 16 4.76 11.20 -41.31
C LEU A 16 6.27 10.91 -41.35
N THR A 17 7.06 11.85 -40.87
CA THR A 17 8.51 11.72 -40.68
C THR A 17 8.83 10.72 -39.57
N LEU A 18 9.49 9.62 -39.94
CA LEU A 18 10.07 8.64 -39.01
C LEU A 18 11.30 9.26 -38.32
N GLY A 19 11.10 9.79 -37.11
CA GLY A 19 12.17 10.11 -36.18
C GLY A 19 12.67 8.84 -35.51
N VAL A 20 13.85 8.37 -35.89
CA VAL A 20 14.55 7.26 -35.21
C VAL A 20 15.17 7.81 -33.93
N GLY A 21 14.41 7.78 -32.84
CA GLY A 21 14.93 8.04 -31.50
C GLY A 21 15.69 6.82 -30.99
N ALA A 22 16.99 6.97 -30.74
CA ALA A 22 17.79 5.96 -30.07
C ALA A 22 17.30 5.81 -28.61
N LEU A 23 16.64 4.70 -28.31
CA LEU A 23 16.38 4.27 -26.93
C LEU A 23 17.70 3.77 -26.32
N GLY A 24 18.35 4.62 -25.54
CA GLY A 24 19.41 4.18 -24.64
C GLY A 24 18.82 3.36 -23.49
N PRO A 25 19.56 2.40 -22.92
CA PRO A 25 19.13 1.69 -21.72
C PRO A 25 19.01 2.70 -20.57
N GLN A 26 17.77 2.91 -20.13
CA GLN A 26 17.48 3.70 -18.94
C GLN A 26 17.72 2.76 -17.77
N ASN A 27 18.92 2.83 -17.19
CA ASN A 27 19.17 2.21 -15.90
C ASN A 27 18.28 2.95 -14.89
N GLY A 28 17.12 2.37 -14.59
CA GLY A 28 16.16 2.89 -13.62
C GLY A 28 16.79 2.94 -12.24
N ILE A 29 17.44 4.06 -11.94
CA ILE A 29 17.75 4.43 -10.57
C ILE A 29 16.40 4.76 -9.93
N GLY A 30 15.93 3.86 -9.06
CA GLY A 30 14.68 4.02 -8.33
C GLY A 30 14.61 5.40 -7.69
N GLN A 31 13.56 6.14 -8.00
CA GLN A 31 13.28 7.40 -7.32
C GLN A 31 12.87 7.05 -5.90
N THR A 32 13.77 7.20 -4.93
CA THR A 32 13.39 7.15 -3.52
C THR A 32 12.49 8.35 -3.27
N PRO A 33 11.21 8.17 -2.88
CA PRO A 33 10.39 9.29 -2.48
C PRO A 33 11.10 10.05 -1.36
N SER A 34 11.11 11.39 -1.43
CA SER A 34 11.52 12.19 -0.29
C SER A 34 10.59 11.89 0.88
N ALA A 35 11.12 11.91 2.10
CA ALA A 35 10.32 11.74 3.30
C ALA A 35 9.12 12.71 3.26
N ALA A 36 7.93 12.16 3.45
CA ALA A 36 6.67 12.88 3.35
C ALA A 36 5.70 12.36 4.41
N THR A 37 4.88 13.24 4.95
CA THR A 37 3.80 12.88 5.87
C THR A 37 2.49 12.97 5.12
N PRO A 38 1.91 11.84 4.64
CA PRO A 38 0.64 11.85 3.93
C PRO A 38 -0.44 12.50 4.79
N ALA A 39 -1.13 13.47 4.22
CA ALA A 39 -2.13 14.23 4.94
C ALA A 39 -3.38 13.38 5.17
N PRO A 40 -4.08 13.52 6.32
CA PRO A 40 -5.32 12.79 6.58
C PRO A 40 -6.37 12.91 5.46
N GLY A 41 -6.46 14.08 4.83
CA GLY A 41 -7.40 14.35 3.73
C GLY A 41 -7.06 13.65 2.41
N GLU A 42 -5.90 12.99 2.30
CA GLU A 42 -5.50 12.19 1.14
C GLU A 42 -6.02 10.75 1.21
N CYS A 43 -6.65 10.35 2.32
CA CYS A 43 -7.37 9.08 2.43
C CYS A 43 -8.67 9.15 1.63
N SER A 44 -8.70 8.51 0.46
CA SER A 44 -9.81 8.62 -0.51
C SER A 44 -10.59 7.33 -0.71
N VAL A 45 -10.03 6.19 -0.32
CA VAL A 45 -10.66 4.87 -0.41
C VAL A 45 -12.02 4.85 0.28
N ALA A 46 -12.96 4.15 -0.34
CA ALA A 46 -14.26 3.89 0.27
C ALA A 46 -14.06 3.05 1.56
N PRO A 47 -14.77 3.36 2.65
CA PRO A 47 -14.66 2.57 3.88
C PRO A 47 -15.21 1.16 3.66
N LEU A 48 -14.64 0.17 4.35
CA LEU A 48 -15.30 -1.15 4.45
C LEU A 48 -16.65 -1.02 5.16
N PRO A 49 -17.68 -1.75 4.70
CA PRO A 49 -18.94 -1.82 5.42
C PRO A 49 -18.77 -2.56 6.75
N ALA A 50 -19.52 -2.14 7.77
CA ALA A 50 -19.65 -2.91 9.01
C ALA A 50 -20.69 -4.04 8.85
N PRO A 51 -20.49 -5.22 9.48
CA PRO A 51 -19.30 -5.59 10.25
C PRO A 51 -18.12 -5.91 9.32
N VAL A 52 -16.91 -5.45 9.68
CA VAL A 52 -15.72 -5.58 8.81
C VAL A 52 -15.19 -7.01 8.67
N TRP A 53 -15.79 -7.95 9.41
CA TRP A 53 -15.46 -9.38 9.44
C TRP A 53 -16.58 -10.27 8.88
N ASP A 54 -17.57 -9.71 8.17
CA ASP A 54 -18.61 -10.55 7.58
C ASP A 54 -17.99 -11.59 6.63
N GLY A 55 -18.29 -12.87 6.86
CA GLY A 55 -17.66 -14.00 6.14
C GLY A 55 -16.23 -14.37 6.57
N VAL A 56 -15.73 -13.85 7.70
CA VAL A 56 -14.46 -14.29 8.30
C VAL A 56 -14.71 -15.45 9.26
N GLU A 57 -14.34 -16.66 8.84
CA GLU A 57 -14.24 -17.80 9.74
C GLU A 57 -13.01 -17.61 10.63
N ILE A 58 -13.22 -17.30 11.91
CA ILE A 58 -12.14 -17.19 12.88
C ILE A 58 -11.63 -18.61 13.15
N ALA A 59 -10.52 -18.97 12.51
CA ALA A 59 -9.89 -20.27 12.74
C ALA A 59 -9.44 -20.39 14.20
N GLU A 60 -9.55 -21.60 14.76
CA GLU A 60 -8.96 -21.91 16.06
C GLU A 60 -7.47 -21.50 16.07
N PRO A 61 -6.97 -20.96 17.18
CA PRO A 61 -5.62 -20.42 17.25
C PRO A 61 -4.57 -21.47 16.89
N THR A 62 -4.05 -21.40 15.65
CA THR A 62 -2.78 -22.02 15.29
C THR A 62 -1.65 -21.22 15.92
N ALA A 63 -0.64 -21.92 16.43
CA ALA A 63 0.54 -21.30 17.05
C ALA A 63 1.11 -20.21 16.11
N PRO A 64 1.48 -19.03 16.63
CA PRO A 64 2.04 -17.98 15.81
C PRO A 64 3.30 -18.50 15.10
N VAL A 65 3.36 -18.31 13.78
CA VAL A 65 4.61 -18.47 13.04
C VAL A 65 5.50 -17.30 13.42
N SER A 66 6.30 -17.47 14.46
CA SER A 66 7.43 -16.57 14.71
C SER A 66 8.53 -16.93 13.73
N VAL A 67 8.94 -15.97 12.92
CA VAL A 67 10.19 -16.10 12.18
C VAL A 67 11.30 -15.84 13.20
N GLU A 68 11.87 -16.91 13.76
CA GLU A 68 13.06 -16.78 14.61
C GLU A 68 14.28 -16.53 13.70
N GLY A 69 14.83 -15.32 13.76
CA GLY A 69 16.05 -14.94 13.04
C GLY A 69 15.87 -13.69 12.15
N PRO A 70 16.98 -13.16 11.60
CA PRO A 70 16.94 -11.96 10.78
C PRO A 70 16.09 -12.19 9.52
N PHE A 71 15.04 -11.38 9.37
CA PHE A 71 14.22 -11.41 8.16
C PHE A 71 15.06 -10.95 6.96
N THR A 72 15.13 -11.79 5.93
CA THR A 72 15.73 -11.43 4.65
C THR A 72 14.61 -11.23 3.63
N PRO A 73 14.41 -10.02 3.09
CA PRO A 73 13.44 -9.77 2.03
C PRO A 73 13.57 -10.79 0.89
N PRO A 74 12.47 -11.42 0.46
CA PRO A 74 12.47 -12.28 -0.71
C PRO A 74 13.00 -11.54 -1.94
N THR A 75 13.85 -12.20 -2.72
CA THR A 75 14.34 -11.64 -3.99
C THR A 75 13.26 -11.73 -5.07
N GLY A 76 13.20 -10.73 -5.94
CA GLY A 76 12.26 -10.70 -7.06
C GLY A 76 12.89 -10.09 -8.32
N THR A 77 12.05 -9.83 -9.32
CA THR A 77 12.43 -9.06 -10.50
C THR A 77 11.93 -7.63 -10.38
N ALA A 78 12.55 -6.69 -11.08
CA ALA A 78 12.02 -5.32 -11.19
C ALA A 78 10.57 -5.33 -11.71
N VAL A 79 9.77 -4.42 -11.19
CA VAL A 79 8.40 -4.16 -11.67
C VAL A 79 8.40 -3.11 -12.78
N ASP A 80 7.33 -3.07 -13.58
CA ASP A 80 7.05 -1.97 -14.49
C ASP A 80 6.63 -0.68 -13.75
N ASP A 81 6.72 0.46 -14.45
CA ASP A 81 6.43 1.79 -13.89
C ASP A 81 4.98 1.92 -13.37
N ASP A 82 4.02 1.28 -14.04
CA ASP A 82 2.61 1.30 -13.64
C ASP A 82 2.40 0.55 -12.32
N THR A 83 3.05 -0.61 -12.16
CA THR A 83 3.06 -1.38 -10.92
C THR A 83 3.73 -0.59 -9.80
N LEU A 84 4.89 0.02 -10.06
CA LEU A 84 5.60 0.85 -9.08
C LEU A 84 4.71 2.00 -8.60
N ALA A 85 4.07 2.72 -9.53
CA ALA A 85 3.19 3.83 -9.21
C ALA A 85 1.98 3.38 -8.38
N GLY A 86 1.32 2.29 -8.77
CA GLY A 86 0.15 1.77 -8.06
C GLY A 86 0.45 1.26 -6.65
N VAL A 87 1.60 0.61 -6.45
CA VAL A 87 2.07 0.16 -5.13
C VAL A 87 2.42 1.36 -4.25
N THR A 88 3.16 2.32 -4.79
CA THR A 88 3.54 3.54 -4.05
C THR A 88 2.31 4.35 -3.62
N ALA A 89 1.32 4.50 -4.50
CA ALA A 89 0.06 5.16 -4.20
C ALA A 89 -0.70 4.43 -3.08
N THR A 90 -0.75 3.10 -3.10
CA THR A 90 -1.44 2.29 -2.07
C THR A 90 -0.76 2.42 -0.70
N ILE A 91 0.57 2.41 -0.66
CA ILE A 91 1.32 2.60 0.59
C ILE A 91 1.08 4.01 1.16
N THR A 92 1.13 5.02 0.30
CA THR A 92 0.89 6.42 0.68
C THR A 92 -0.53 6.63 1.21
N GLU A 93 -1.53 6.10 0.51
CA GLU A 93 -2.93 6.20 0.92
C GLU A 93 -3.19 5.43 2.23
N SER A 94 -2.54 4.29 2.44
CA SER A 94 -2.63 3.53 3.69
C SER A 94 -2.16 4.35 4.89
N ILE A 95 -1.06 5.07 4.72
CA ILE A 95 -0.54 5.98 5.75
C ILE A 95 -1.50 7.17 5.94
N ALA A 96 -2.04 7.75 4.86
CA ALA A 96 -3.02 8.83 4.96
C ALA A 96 -4.27 8.40 5.76
N CYS A 97 -4.79 7.20 5.51
CA CYS A 97 -5.96 6.67 6.23
C CYS A 97 -5.66 6.39 7.71
N GLN A 98 -4.46 5.88 8.01
CA GLN A 98 -4.00 5.74 9.39
C GLN A 98 -3.89 7.09 10.08
N ASN A 99 -3.33 8.11 9.42
CA ASN A 99 -3.23 9.48 9.93
C ASN A 99 -4.59 10.17 10.10
N ALA A 100 -5.59 9.77 9.32
CA ALA A 100 -6.99 10.17 9.50
C ALA A 100 -7.69 9.47 10.67
N GLY A 101 -7.08 8.41 11.22
CA GLY A 101 -7.66 7.56 12.26
C GLY A 101 -8.95 6.89 11.82
N ASP A 102 -9.08 6.59 10.52
CA ASP A 102 -10.25 5.95 9.94
C ASP A 102 -9.97 4.46 9.72
N VAL A 103 -10.31 3.65 10.71
CA VAL A 103 -10.05 2.20 10.69
C VAL A 103 -10.76 1.51 9.54
N ALA A 104 -11.97 1.92 9.18
CA ALA A 104 -12.72 1.29 8.09
C ALA A 104 -12.06 1.51 6.73
N ARG A 105 -11.51 2.71 6.51
CA ARG A 105 -10.75 3.04 5.29
C ARG A 105 -9.36 2.43 5.30
N THR A 106 -8.68 2.38 6.46
CA THR A 106 -7.41 1.67 6.57
C THR A 106 -7.58 0.20 6.21
N LEU A 107 -8.57 -0.50 6.76
CA LEU A 107 -8.83 -1.91 6.46
C LEU A 107 -9.22 -2.15 4.99
N ALA A 108 -9.83 -1.17 4.32
CA ALA A 108 -10.16 -1.25 2.89
C ALA A 108 -8.95 -1.34 1.95
N LEU A 109 -7.75 -1.04 2.45
CA LEU A 109 -6.50 -1.12 1.71
C LEU A 109 -5.77 -2.45 1.91
N PHE A 110 -6.38 -3.39 2.64
CA PHE A 110 -5.87 -4.74 2.84
C PHE A 110 -6.67 -5.75 2.02
N THR A 111 -6.02 -6.86 1.64
CA THR A 111 -6.73 -7.99 1.03
C THR A 111 -7.73 -8.58 2.03
N PRO A 112 -8.83 -9.21 1.58
CA PRO A 112 -9.76 -9.88 2.49
C PRO A 112 -9.08 -10.93 3.38
N ASP A 113 -8.05 -11.61 2.86
CA ASP A 113 -7.27 -12.60 3.60
C ASP A 113 -6.40 -11.94 4.68
N ALA A 114 -5.81 -10.78 4.39
CA ALA A 114 -5.08 -9.98 5.38
C ALA A 114 -6.00 -9.46 6.49
N VAL A 115 -7.18 -8.95 6.13
CA VAL A 115 -8.19 -8.52 7.11
C VAL A 115 -8.59 -9.69 7.99
N ARG A 116 -8.86 -10.87 7.42
CA ARG A 116 -9.16 -12.09 8.18
C ARG A 116 -8.02 -12.48 9.13
N ALA A 117 -6.77 -12.37 8.69
CA ALA A 117 -5.60 -12.69 9.51
C ALA A 117 -5.51 -11.78 10.74
N PHE A 118 -5.91 -10.51 10.64
CA PHE A 118 -5.91 -9.59 11.77
C PHE A 118 -6.84 -10.00 12.92
N PHE A 119 -7.89 -10.76 12.66
CA PHE A 119 -8.83 -11.24 13.68
C PHE A 119 -8.59 -12.71 14.07
N SER A 120 -7.59 -13.35 13.50
CA SER A 120 -7.32 -14.77 13.70
C SER A 120 -6.25 -15.01 14.77
N GLY A 121 -6.40 -16.09 15.55
CA GLY A 121 -5.40 -16.55 16.50
C GLY A 121 -5.27 -15.75 17.81
N PRO A 122 -4.33 -16.10 18.70
CA PRO A 122 -4.25 -15.56 20.07
C PRO A 122 -3.89 -14.08 20.17
N ARG A 123 -3.36 -13.50 19.09
CA ARG A 123 -2.95 -12.10 18.99
C ARG A 123 -3.82 -11.30 18.02
N GLY A 124 -4.91 -11.89 17.53
CA GLY A 124 -5.87 -11.18 16.70
C GLY A 124 -6.54 -10.04 17.46
N PHE A 125 -7.00 -9.02 16.73
CA PHE A 125 -7.79 -7.95 17.31
C PHE A 125 -9.13 -8.50 17.80
N ASP A 126 -9.62 -7.94 18.91
CA ASP A 126 -10.98 -8.18 19.35
C ASP A 126 -11.95 -7.55 18.33
N ALA A 127 -12.73 -8.40 17.67
CA ALA A 127 -13.65 -7.99 16.63
C ALA A 127 -14.60 -6.90 17.16
N ALA A 128 -15.29 -7.15 18.29
CA ALA A 128 -16.25 -6.20 18.85
C ALA A 128 -15.65 -4.80 19.09
N SER A 129 -14.40 -4.72 19.55
CA SER A 129 -13.67 -3.47 19.70
C SER A 129 -13.38 -2.78 18.37
N VAL A 130 -13.06 -3.53 17.32
CA VAL A 130 -12.86 -2.97 15.98
C VAL A 130 -14.16 -2.45 15.39
N ASP A 131 -15.29 -3.17 15.48
CA ASP A 131 -16.57 -2.61 15.00
C ASP A 131 -16.97 -1.37 15.79
N ALA A 132 -16.76 -1.35 17.10
CA ALA A 132 -17.03 -0.16 17.91
C ALA A 132 -16.19 1.03 17.42
N THR A 133 -14.94 0.79 17.03
CA THR A 133 -14.05 1.83 16.46
C THR A 133 -14.51 2.26 15.07
N VAL A 134 -14.87 1.32 14.20
CA VAL A 134 -15.43 1.60 12.87
C VAL A 134 -16.72 2.40 12.97
N ALA A 135 -17.61 2.06 13.91
CA ALA A 135 -18.86 2.76 14.16
C ALA A 135 -18.65 4.18 14.73
N ALA A 136 -17.56 4.40 15.48
CA ALA A 136 -17.18 5.73 15.93
C ALA A 136 -16.67 6.64 14.79
N GLY A 137 -16.22 6.05 13.68
CA GLY A 137 -15.71 6.76 12.51
C GLY A 137 -14.29 7.31 12.69
N ALA A 138 -13.87 8.19 11.79
CA ALA A 138 -12.54 8.78 11.81
C ALA A 138 -12.30 9.60 13.09
N MET A 139 -11.18 9.33 13.77
CA MET A 139 -10.78 10.03 14.98
C MET A 139 -9.42 10.72 14.79
N PRO A 140 -9.24 11.98 15.25
CA PRO A 140 -7.95 12.65 15.15
C PRO A 140 -6.83 11.84 15.81
N VAL A 141 -5.74 11.64 15.07
CA VAL A 141 -4.53 10.99 15.58
C VAL A 141 -3.69 12.00 16.35
N ALA A 142 -3.20 11.61 17.52
CA ALA A 142 -2.30 12.45 18.31
C ALA A 142 -1.00 12.73 17.55
N GLU A 143 -0.40 13.92 17.73
CA GLU A 143 0.77 14.35 16.94
C GLU A 143 1.94 13.34 16.98
N GLY A 144 2.25 12.76 18.14
CA GLY A 144 3.29 11.73 18.29
C GLY A 144 2.95 10.36 17.68
N ARG A 145 1.77 10.22 17.07
CA ARG A 145 1.27 9.01 16.42
C ARG A 145 1.02 9.20 14.92
N VAL A 146 1.21 10.42 14.41
CA VAL A 146 1.17 10.70 12.97
C VAL A 146 2.36 10.00 12.31
N ILE A 147 2.06 9.24 11.27
CA ILE A 147 3.01 8.43 10.53
C ILE A 147 3.59 9.25 9.37
N THR A 148 4.91 9.29 9.29
CA THR A 148 5.65 9.86 8.16
C THR A 148 6.26 8.73 7.35
N LEU A 149 6.06 8.75 6.04
CA LEU A 149 6.74 7.87 5.10
C LEU A 149 8.15 8.39 4.89
N VAL A 150 9.16 7.66 5.36
CA VAL A 150 10.58 8.03 5.19
C VAL A 150 11.09 7.58 3.83
N SER A 151 10.84 6.33 3.48
CA SER A 151 11.25 5.76 2.19
C SER A 151 10.42 4.55 1.80
N ILE A 152 10.38 4.31 0.49
CA ILE A 152 10.00 3.03 -0.10
C ILE A 152 11.26 2.53 -0.82
N GLY A 153 11.75 1.38 -0.41
CA GLY A 153 12.89 0.70 -1.00
C GLY A 153 12.57 0.11 -2.38
N GLU A 154 13.40 -0.83 -2.83
CA GLU A 154 13.18 -1.48 -4.11
C GLU A 154 11.86 -2.26 -4.11
N VAL A 155 11.03 -2.00 -5.12
CA VAL A 155 9.76 -2.69 -5.35
C VAL A 155 10.00 -3.83 -6.32
N THR A 156 9.75 -5.07 -5.88
CA THR A 156 10.08 -6.26 -6.66
C THR A 156 8.88 -7.17 -6.84
N ARG A 157 8.75 -7.77 -8.03
CA ARG A 157 7.79 -8.84 -8.29
C ARG A 157 8.34 -10.16 -7.77
N LEU A 158 7.59 -10.79 -6.88
CA LEU A 158 7.94 -12.06 -6.25
C LEU A 158 7.49 -13.25 -7.11
N ALA A 159 8.04 -14.44 -6.81
CA ALA A 159 7.75 -15.67 -7.57
C ALA A 159 6.28 -16.12 -7.50
N ASP A 160 5.56 -15.73 -6.44
CA ASP A 160 4.13 -16.03 -6.25
C ASP A 160 3.20 -14.99 -6.92
N GLY A 161 3.78 -14.01 -7.63
CA GLY A 161 3.05 -12.96 -8.34
C GLY A 161 2.73 -11.72 -7.50
N ARG A 162 2.93 -11.75 -6.18
CA ARG A 162 2.83 -10.57 -5.31
C ARG A 162 3.99 -9.61 -5.57
N VAL A 163 3.84 -8.39 -5.07
CA VAL A 163 4.89 -7.37 -5.07
C VAL A 163 5.39 -7.16 -3.65
N GLY A 164 6.70 -7.18 -3.48
CA GLY A 164 7.39 -6.89 -2.23
C GLY A 164 7.95 -5.48 -2.21
N ALA A 165 7.86 -4.79 -1.07
CA ALA A 165 8.51 -3.51 -0.84
C ALA A 165 8.99 -3.39 0.60
N VAL A 166 10.22 -2.89 0.81
CA VAL A 166 10.67 -2.43 2.12
C VAL A 166 10.17 -1.00 2.32
N VAL A 167 9.49 -0.74 3.42
CA VAL A 167 8.93 0.57 3.74
C VAL A 167 9.48 1.01 5.08
N THR A 168 10.04 2.22 5.12
CA THR A 168 10.48 2.85 6.37
C THR A 168 9.51 3.98 6.71
N THR A 169 8.99 3.96 7.93
CA THR A 169 8.13 5.01 8.46
C THR A 169 8.62 5.49 9.82
N THR A 170 8.19 6.67 10.24
CA THR A 170 8.34 7.14 11.62
C THR A 170 7.00 7.52 12.21
N ALA A 171 6.83 7.31 13.52
CA ALA A 171 5.74 7.89 14.30
C ALA A 171 6.33 8.47 15.58
N GLY A 172 6.35 9.80 15.68
CA GLY A 172 7.15 10.50 16.69
C GLY A 172 8.65 10.19 16.50
N GLU A 173 9.30 9.71 17.56
CA GLU A 173 10.74 9.37 17.57
C GLU A 173 11.03 7.89 17.26
N VAL A 174 10.00 7.11 16.94
CA VAL A 174 10.13 5.68 16.65
C VAL A 174 10.16 5.47 15.14
N GLU A 175 11.22 4.84 14.65
CA GLU A 175 11.31 4.33 13.28
C GLU A 175 10.77 2.89 13.21
N TYR A 176 10.09 2.59 12.12
CA TYR A 176 9.59 1.26 11.77
C TYR A 176 10.10 0.92 10.38
N VAL A 177 10.59 -0.32 10.22
CA VAL A 177 10.97 -0.87 8.92
C VAL A 177 10.15 -2.13 8.70
N ASP A 178 9.29 -2.11 7.69
CA ASP A 178 8.41 -3.21 7.36
C ASP A 178 8.68 -3.71 5.94
N PHE A 179 8.58 -5.02 5.74
CA PHE A 179 8.42 -5.60 4.42
C PHE A 179 6.94 -5.80 4.15
N LEU A 180 6.42 -5.13 3.13
CA LEU A 180 5.04 -5.26 2.70
C LEU A 180 4.94 -6.22 1.52
N PHE A 181 3.96 -7.13 1.59
CA PHE A 181 3.49 -7.90 0.45
C PHE A 181 2.23 -7.22 -0.07
N LEU A 182 2.20 -6.95 -1.37
CA LEU A 182 1.05 -6.37 -2.06
C LEU A 182 0.55 -7.32 -3.15
N ALA A 183 -0.77 -7.42 -3.26
CA ALA A 183 -1.44 -8.20 -4.26
C ALA A 183 -2.43 -7.33 -5.05
N GLN A 184 -2.72 -7.72 -6.29
CA GLN A 184 -3.85 -7.16 -7.01
C GLN A 184 -5.15 -7.72 -6.44
N GLY A 185 -6.12 -6.84 -6.23
CA GLY A 185 -7.44 -7.21 -5.74
C GLY A 185 -8.49 -6.17 -6.12
N GLU A 186 -9.68 -6.31 -5.57
CA GLU A 186 -10.80 -5.40 -5.79
C GLU A 186 -11.00 -4.52 -4.56
N ALA A 187 -11.11 -3.21 -4.76
CA ALA A 187 -11.49 -2.27 -3.71
C ALA A 187 -12.99 -2.40 -3.39
N PRO A 188 -13.50 -1.76 -2.31
CA PRO A 188 -14.92 -1.81 -1.96
C PRO A 188 -15.87 -1.26 -3.04
N ASP A 189 -15.39 -0.41 -3.95
CA ASP A 189 -16.15 0.11 -5.09
C ASP A 189 -16.10 -0.79 -6.34
N GLY A 190 -15.45 -1.96 -6.23
CA GLY A 190 -15.28 -2.94 -7.31
C GLY A 190 -14.16 -2.61 -8.30
N THR A 191 -13.36 -1.56 -8.06
CA THR A 191 -12.22 -1.23 -8.92
C THR A 191 -11.01 -2.09 -8.60
N GLY A 192 -10.29 -2.54 -9.65
CA GLY A 192 -9.03 -3.25 -9.48
C GLY A 192 -7.93 -2.32 -8.96
N ARG A 193 -7.25 -2.72 -7.89
CA ARG A 193 -6.14 -1.96 -7.29
C ARG A 193 -5.14 -2.85 -6.58
N TRP A 194 -3.98 -2.30 -6.27
CA TRP A 194 -3.07 -2.91 -5.30
C TRP A 194 -3.65 -2.81 -3.89
N LEU A 195 -3.50 -3.88 -3.12
CA LEU A 195 -3.88 -4.02 -1.72
C LEU A 195 -2.72 -4.63 -0.92
N ILE A 196 -2.63 -4.30 0.36
CA ILE A 196 -1.65 -4.87 1.28
C ILE A 196 -2.14 -6.25 1.70
N ASP A 197 -1.35 -7.28 1.39
CA ASP A 197 -1.67 -8.68 1.65
C ASP A 197 -1.05 -9.19 2.95
N ALA A 198 0.12 -8.68 3.30
CA ALA A 198 0.77 -8.96 4.57
C ALA A 198 1.85 -7.91 4.86
N SER A 199 2.24 -7.81 6.13
CA SER A 199 3.43 -7.08 6.55
C SER A 199 4.28 -7.93 7.48
N ILE A 200 5.59 -7.75 7.38
CA ILE A 200 6.57 -8.34 8.31
C ILE A 200 7.47 -7.22 8.79
N ALA A 201 7.51 -6.99 10.11
CA ALA A 201 8.48 -6.08 10.70
C ALA A 201 9.90 -6.64 10.48
N ILE A 202 10.77 -5.84 9.89
CA ILE A 202 12.20 -6.12 9.79
C ILE A 202 12.82 -5.46 11.02
N ASP A 203 13.22 -6.25 12.02
CA ASP A 203 13.72 -5.79 13.32
C ASP A 203 14.51 -4.48 13.22
N GLY A 204 13.93 -3.42 13.80
CA GLY A 204 14.39 -2.06 13.61
C GLY A 204 13.64 -1.04 14.47
N GLN A 205 13.26 -1.38 15.71
CA GLN A 205 12.89 -0.36 16.70
C GLN A 205 14.17 0.39 17.11
N THR A 206 14.76 1.17 16.19
CA THR A 206 15.85 2.08 16.53
C THR A 206 15.19 3.36 17.03
N GLN A 207 15.26 3.61 18.33
CA GLN A 207 14.84 4.89 18.88
C GLN A 207 15.75 5.97 18.26
N VAL A 208 15.17 6.96 17.58
CA VAL A 208 15.94 8.07 17.01
C VAL A 208 16.43 8.90 18.20
N SER A 209 17.61 8.60 18.71
CA SER A 209 18.16 9.28 19.88
C SER A 209 18.37 10.76 19.55
N GLY A 210 17.43 11.60 19.99
CA GLY A 210 17.59 13.04 20.03
C GLY A 210 18.80 13.39 20.88
N GLU A 211 19.66 14.22 20.31
CA GLU A 211 20.88 14.76 20.91
C GLU A 211 20.64 15.24 22.35
N ALA A 212 21.41 14.70 23.30
CA ALA A 212 21.39 15.13 24.69
C ALA A 212 21.84 16.59 24.79
N THR A 213 20.89 17.52 24.77
CA THR A 213 21.12 18.91 25.15
C THR A 213 21.42 18.92 26.64
N THR A 214 22.71 18.94 26.97
CA THR A 214 23.20 19.24 28.31
C THR A 214 22.96 20.72 28.56
N ILE A 215 21.92 21.05 29.35
CA ILE A 215 21.74 22.40 29.88
C ILE A 215 22.54 22.50 31.19
N PRO A 216 23.37 23.54 31.40
CA PRO A 216 24.19 23.73 32.60
C PRO A 216 23.37 23.99 33.88
#